data_AF-A0A7C6AE28-F1
#
_entry.id   AF-A0A7C6AE28-F1
#
_cell.length_a   1.000
_cell.length_b   1.000
_cell.length_c   1.000
_cell.angle_alpha   90.00
_cell.angle_beta   90.00
_cell.angle_gamma   90.00
#
_symmetry.space_group_name_H-M   'P 1'
#
loop_
_entity.id
_entity.type
_entity.pdbx_description
1 polymer ?
#
loop_
_entity_poly.entity_id
_entity_poly.type
_entity_poly.pdbx_seq_one_letter_code
_entity_poly.pdbx_strand_id
1 'polypeptide(L)'
;MYQLQTIESDGIKVTFKTPLVFQPIKKKGRITFQWPELEIYSWADTAEEAFEEFKSDIMWVFMEYGCEKDEVLSWGARILKNYLQGIAEVTCNKSQE
;
A
#
# COMPACT_ATOMS: atom_id res chain seq x y z
N MET A 1 -3.57 11.70 -13.43
CA MET A 1 -3.01 11.80 -12.07
C MET A 1 -3.94 11.03 -11.17
N TYR A 2 -3.42 10.10 -10.36
CA TYR A 2 -4.23 9.26 -9.48
C TYR A 2 -3.96 9.66 -8.05
N GLN A 3 -5.03 9.90 -7.29
CA GLN A 3 -4.96 10.30 -5.90
C GLN A 3 -5.48 9.17 -5.02
N LEU A 4 -4.78 8.87 -3.94
CA LEU A 4 -5.10 7.81 -3.01
C LEU A 4 -5.15 8.35 -1.59
N GLN A 5 -6.35 8.44 -1.03
CA GLN A 5 -6.57 8.86 0.35
C GLN A 5 -6.89 7.67 1.26
N THR A 6 -7.68 6.72 0.76
CA THR A 6 -8.13 5.56 1.53
C THR A 6 -8.09 4.31 0.65
N ILE A 7 -7.70 3.18 1.24
CA ILE A 7 -7.82 1.83 0.66
C ILE A 7 -8.53 0.96 1.70
N GLU A 8 -9.51 0.17 1.26
CA GLU A 8 -10.26 -0.75 2.11
C GLU A 8 -10.32 -2.13 1.46
N SER A 9 -10.00 -3.17 2.23
CA SER A 9 -10.02 -4.57 1.79
C SER A 9 -10.02 -5.49 3.02
N ASP A 10 -10.82 -6.56 3.00
CA ASP A 10 -10.79 -7.64 4.00
C ASP A 10 -10.82 -7.19 5.47
N GLY A 11 -11.69 -6.22 5.79
CA GLY A 11 -11.82 -5.67 7.15
C GLY A 11 -10.67 -4.75 7.59
N ILE A 12 -9.72 -4.49 6.69
CA ILE A 12 -8.63 -3.54 6.87
C ILE A 12 -8.95 -2.25 6.15
N LYS A 13 -8.75 -1.13 6.85
CA LYS A 13 -8.86 0.22 6.28
C LYS A 13 -7.57 0.97 6.51
N VAL A 14 -6.96 1.43 5.42
CA VAL A 14 -5.78 2.30 5.44
C VAL A 14 -6.23 3.69 5.01
N THR A 15 -6.02 4.69 5.86
CA THR A 15 -6.29 6.10 5.55
C THR A 15 -5.00 6.90 5.66
N PHE A 16 -4.50 7.40 4.53
CA PHE A 16 -3.26 8.17 4.49
C PHE A 16 -3.46 9.54 5.15
N LYS A 17 -2.50 9.98 5.95
CA LYS A 17 -2.58 11.29 6.63
C LYS A 17 -2.54 12.45 5.63
N THR A 18 -1.98 12.22 4.45
CA THR A 18 -1.99 13.14 3.32
C THR A 18 -2.31 12.32 2.07
N PRO A 19 -3.18 12.82 1.17
CA PRO A 19 -3.47 12.09 -0.05
C PRO A 19 -2.19 11.86 -0.85
N LEU A 20 -1.95 10.61 -1.21
CA LEU A 20 -0.83 10.26 -2.06
C LEU A 20 -1.20 10.56 -3.51
N VAL A 21 -0.25 11.11 -4.26
CA VAL A 21 -0.46 11.49 -5.64
C VAL A 21 0.54 10.75 -6.50
N PHE A 22 0.03 9.90 -7.38
CA PHE A 22 0.84 9.11 -8.30
C PHE A 22 0.61 9.55 -9.75
N GLN A 23 1.71 9.66 -10.49
CA GLN A 23 1.68 9.86 -11.93
C GLN A 23 2.11 8.56 -12.61
N PRO A 24 1.24 7.94 -13.44
CA PRO A 24 1.63 6.77 -14.20
C PRO A 24 2.73 7.15 -15.20
N ILE A 25 3.68 6.24 -15.37
CA ILE A 25 4.76 6.38 -16.35
C ILE A 25 4.55 5.33 -17.44
N LYS A 26 4.67 5.72 -18.71
CA LYS A 26 4.66 4.76 -19.82
C LYS A 26 6.08 4.24 -20.06
N LYS A 27 6.31 2.94 -19.87
CA LYS A 27 7.62 2.30 -20.07
C LYS A 27 7.46 1.01 -20.86
N LYS A 28 8.22 0.86 -21.94
CA LYS A 28 8.20 -0.34 -22.82
C LYS A 28 6.80 -0.77 -23.25
N GLY A 29 5.93 0.19 -23.57
CA GLY A 29 4.56 -0.06 -24.02
C GLY A 29 3.53 -0.27 -22.90
N ARG A 30 3.95 -0.38 -21.63
CA ARG A 30 3.06 -0.57 -20.47
C ARG A 30 2.93 0.70 -19.65
N ILE A 31 1.84 0.80 -18.90
CA ILE A 31 1.64 1.80 -17.86
C ILE A 31 2.22 1.26 -16.55
N THR A 32 2.95 2.09 -15.80
CA THR A 32 3.62 1.72 -14.56
C THR A 32 3.30 2.71 -13.45
N PHE A 33 2.98 2.19 -12.27
CA PHE A 33 2.97 2.95 -11.02
C PHE A 33 4.14 2.52 -10.14
N GLN A 34 4.65 3.44 -9.33
CA GLN A 34 5.78 3.19 -8.46
C GLN A 34 5.66 3.95 -7.14
N TRP A 35 6.06 3.28 -6.07
CA TRP A 35 6.35 3.88 -4.77
C TRP A 35 7.73 3.39 -4.31
N PRO A 36 8.81 4.07 -4.72
CA PRO A 36 10.17 3.61 -4.48
C PRO A 36 10.52 3.44 -3.00
N GLU A 37 9.98 4.29 -2.11
CA GLU A 37 10.23 4.23 -0.67
C GLU A 37 9.74 2.91 -0.03
N LEU A 38 8.75 2.25 -0.64
CA LEU A 38 8.22 0.96 -0.20
C LEU A 38 8.54 -0.18 -1.18
N GLU A 39 9.35 0.09 -2.21
CA GLU A 39 9.67 -0.85 -3.29
C GLU A 39 8.44 -1.45 -4.01
N ILE A 40 7.34 -0.70 -4.08
CA ILE A 40 6.11 -1.14 -4.74
C ILE A 40 6.11 -0.69 -6.20
N TYR A 41 5.87 -1.63 -7.12
CA TYR A 41 5.81 -1.39 -8.56
C TYR A 41 4.75 -2.29 -9.20
N SER A 42 3.86 -1.69 -9.98
CA SER A 42 2.87 -2.43 -10.77
C SER A 42 2.94 -1.99 -12.24
N TRP A 43 2.46 -2.86 -13.14
CA TRP A 43 2.38 -2.51 -14.56
C TRP A 43 1.28 -3.28 -15.27
N ALA A 44 0.57 -2.58 -16.16
CA ALA A 44 -0.45 -3.18 -17.00
C ALA A 44 -0.54 -2.48 -18.35
N ASP A 45 -1.43 -2.95 -19.21
CA ASP A 45 -1.68 -2.34 -20.51
C ASP A 45 -2.54 -1.06 -20.37
N THR A 46 -3.36 -0.99 -19.32
CA THR A 46 -4.17 0.19 -18.96
C THR A 46 -3.70 0.83 -17.65
N ALA A 47 -4.05 2.10 -17.44
CA ALA A 47 -3.69 2.80 -16.21
C ALA A 47 -4.55 2.35 -15.03
N GLU A 48 -5.81 1.99 -15.29
CA GLU A 48 -6.77 1.49 -14.31
C GLU A 48 -6.29 0.15 -13.73
N GLU A 49 -5.96 -0.83 -14.58
CA GLU A 49 -5.45 -2.13 -14.13
C GLU A 49 -4.16 -1.98 -13.34
N ALA A 50 -3.20 -1.19 -13.84
CA ALA A 50 -1.94 -0.97 -13.15
C ALA A 50 -2.17 -0.29 -11.78
N PHE A 51 -3.14 0.62 -11.67
CA PHE A 51 -3.45 1.30 -10.41
C PHE A 51 -4.19 0.40 -9.41
N GLU A 52 -5.07 -0.50 -9.88
CA GLU A 52 -5.71 -1.49 -8.99
C GLU A 52 -4.69 -2.48 -8.43
N GLU A 53 -3.78 -3.01 -9.25
CA GLU A 53 -2.66 -3.85 -8.78
C GLU A 53 -1.79 -3.07 -7.78
N PHE A 54 -1.47 -1.81 -8.08
CA PHE A 54 -0.69 -0.96 -7.20
C PHE A 54 -1.34 -0.78 -5.81
N LYS A 55 -2.66 -0.55 -5.78
CA LYS A 55 -3.40 -0.45 -4.51
C LYS A 55 -3.41 -1.77 -3.76
N SER A 56 -3.49 -2.90 -4.47
CA SER A 56 -3.45 -4.24 -3.87
C SER A 56 -2.10 -4.48 -3.19
N ASP A 57 -0.99 -4.15 -3.84
CA ASP A 57 0.35 -4.27 -3.25
C ASP A 57 0.53 -3.35 -2.04
N ILE A 58 0.04 -2.11 -2.12
CA ILE A 58 0.05 -1.20 -0.96
C ILE A 58 -0.75 -1.81 0.20
N MET A 59 -1.98 -2.28 -0.06
CA MET A 59 -2.81 -2.91 0.97
C MET A 59 -2.11 -4.12 1.59
N TRP A 60 -1.47 -4.96 0.78
CA TRP A 60 -0.73 -6.13 1.26
C TRP A 60 0.38 -5.73 2.25
N VAL A 61 1.17 -4.70 1.94
CA VAL A 61 2.19 -4.17 2.86
C VAL A 61 1.59 -3.72 4.20
N PHE A 62 0.45 -3.03 4.17
CA PHE A 62 -0.23 -2.63 5.40
C PHE A 62 -0.84 -3.80 6.17
N MET A 63 -1.34 -4.82 5.48
CA MET A 63 -1.88 -6.03 6.09
C MET A 63 -0.80 -6.85 6.78
N GLU A 64 0.35 -7.05 6.13
CA GLU A 64 1.47 -7.85 6.64
C GLU A 64 2.25 -7.16 7.75
N TYR A 65 2.47 -5.85 7.63
CA TYR A 65 3.33 -5.12 8.57
C TYR A 65 2.57 -4.15 9.47
N GLY A 66 1.58 -3.45 8.92
CA GLY A 66 0.81 -2.45 9.67
C GLY A 66 -0.12 -3.07 10.73
N CYS A 67 -0.76 -4.19 10.38
CA CYS A 67 -1.73 -4.88 11.24
C CYS A 67 -1.15 -5.97 12.15
N GLU A 68 0.07 -6.42 11.90
CA GLU A 68 0.67 -7.52 12.65
C GLU A 68 1.17 -7.08 14.03
N LYS A 69 1.19 -7.98 15.01
CA LYS A 69 1.68 -7.66 16.36
C LYS A 69 3.20 -7.51 16.36
N ASP A 70 3.73 -6.53 17.10
CA ASP A 70 5.18 -6.25 17.15
C ASP A 70 6.00 -7.47 17.56
N GLU A 71 5.45 -8.31 18.44
CA GLU A 71 6.08 -9.56 18.91
C GLU A 71 6.36 -10.56 17.78
N VAL A 72 5.53 -10.58 16.74
CA VAL A 72 5.65 -11.45 15.57
C VAL A 72 6.63 -10.88 14.54
N LEU A 73 6.79 -9.56 14.53
CA LEU A 73 7.65 -8.87 13.57
C LEU A 73 9.12 -8.92 13.96
N SER A 74 9.97 -9.17 12.95
CA SER A 74 11.41 -8.97 13.05
C SER A 74 11.74 -7.49 13.31
N TRP A 75 12.95 -7.20 13.77
CA TRP A 75 13.37 -5.82 14.04
C TRP A 75 13.23 -4.90 12.80
N GLY A 76 13.63 -5.38 11.62
CA GLY A 76 13.47 -4.63 10.36
C GLY A 76 12.00 -4.39 10.01
N ALA A 77 11.14 -5.39 10.21
CA ALA A 77 9.71 -5.27 9.96
C ALA A 77 9.03 -4.27 10.93
N ARG A 78 9.52 -4.13 12.17
CA ARG A 78 9.05 -3.10 13.10
C ARG A 78 9.43 -1.68 12.66
N ILE A 79 10.61 -1.51 12.06
CA ILE A 79 11.00 -0.21 11.47
C ILE A 79 10.03 0.16 10.34
N LEU A 80 9.73 -0.79 9.45
CA LEU A 80 8.75 -0.59 8.40
C LEU A 80 7.37 -0.27 8.98
N LYS A 81 6.89 -1.01 9.98
CA LYS A 81 5.63 -0.72 10.65
C LYS A 81 5.57 0.69 11.21
N ASN A 82 6.63 1.17 11.87
CA ASN A 82 6.70 2.54 12.38
C ASN A 82 6.62 3.57 11.24
N TYR A 83 7.28 3.31 10.12
CA TYR A 83 7.17 4.16 8.92
C TYR A 83 5.72 4.19 8.39
N LEU A 84 5.08 3.02 8.26
CA LEU A 84 3.69 2.90 7.79
C LEU A 84 2.70 3.64 8.69
N GLN A 85 2.83 3.51 10.01
CA GLN A 85 2.04 4.27 11.00
C GLN A 85 2.35 5.78 10.97
N GLY A 86 3.54 6.16 10.51
CA GLY A 86 3.93 7.54 10.26
C GLY A 86 3.10 8.17 9.14
N ILE A 87 2.80 7.42 8.08
CA ILE A 87 2.15 7.93 6.85
C ILE A 87 0.65 7.68 6.77
N ALA A 88 0.11 6.70 7.52
CA ALA A 88 -1.30 6.34 7.49
C ALA A 88 -1.84 5.90 8.85
N GLU A 89 -3.15 6.04 9.02
CA GLU A 89 -3.93 5.39 10.06
C GLU A 89 -4.44 4.05 9.51
N VAL A 90 -4.34 3.00 10.32
CA VAL A 90 -4.69 1.64 9.91
C VAL A 90 -5.66 1.05 10.93
N THR A 91 -6.83 0.64 10.46
CA THR A 91 -7.80 -0.11 11.24
C THR A 91 -7.75 -1.56 10.78
N CYS A 92 -7.48 -2.48 11.71
CA CYS A 92 -7.32 -3.90 11.42
C CYS A 92 -8.43 -4.70 12.09
N ASN A 93 -9.58 -4.81 11.44
CA ASN A 93 -10.66 -5.68 11.90
C ASN A 93 -10.53 -7.02 11.18
N LYS A 94 -9.45 -7.77 11.45
CA LYS A 94 -9.39 -9.16 11.01
C LYS A 94 -10.49 -9.91 11.75
N SER A 95 -11.49 -10.41 11.01
CA SER A 95 -12.43 -11.39 11.55
C SER A 95 -11.59 -12.50 12.19
N GLN A 96 -11.74 -12.69 13.50
CA GLN A 96 -11.15 -13.83 14.19
C GLN A 96 -11.87 -15.08 13.66
N GLU A 97 -11.31 -15.72 12.64
CA GLU A 97 -11.63 -17.12 12.32
C GLU A 97 -10.73 -18.07 13.11
#